data_AF-A0ABD4L7C1-F1
#
_entry.id   AF-A0ABD4L7C1-F1
#
_cell.length_a   1.000
_cell.length_b   1.000
_cell.length_c   1.000
_cell.angle_alpha   90.00
_cell.angle_beta   90.00
_cell.angle_gamma   90.00
#
_symmetry.space_group_name_H-M   'P 1'
#
loop_
_entity.id
_entity.type
_entity.pdbx_description
1 polymer ?
#
loop_
_entity_poly.entity_id
_entity_poly.type
_entity_poly.pdbx_seq_one_letter_code
_entity_poly.pdbx_strand_id
1 'polypeptide(L)'
;TGAEQIWLHAQKDLELLTLNDRTETIRRDSHLAIERHRLGEIHGDDHLTVHGQRHTQVKGDDHLRVDQTRHEHYGTAQLVEAGEEVHHQAGTQVVVEAGAELTLAAGGSFIKLDGAGVTIVGSQVRINSGGSPGRGRGQAVVLPRLPGEATPETSEDVTLEPHQTPLLESEIVAATPLDLDAVDIADGLADRCSACAPAVGSPVNPLLGAKLLPAETDVALPAPRPFVFSRGYLSCNARIGVLGQGWSVPGEGLSLTLNDTACVIHDAQGRDITFGPLAPGQARHSPTEQLWLRRGGSLPEEAAEPTAAQDDVRWASVPELLRTDPERIVLSDASGLYYVFAPSVSAENGDSPSGKWQLIQERDRNGYATTYTWEADLLVRVEDSAGRHYRFDYDALLPERDADRGQRLMGVKLIQEHDGSAQDEWLVRYSYSPAGDLIAVRHRHGEVVREFEWQAHMLVAHRVPGGLEAHYSWDRHAPDGRVIGQQEAGGLARTYAYHPDHTRVTDSLGREERYHFVGAGPGQRWTAHTRADGSRIEFRYDRAGRQIASVDPLGRESELERDEAGQIIALSAPDGSRWAIARD
;
A
#
# COMPACT_ATOMS: atom_id res chain seq x y z
N THR A 1 -29.60 -28.20 14.84
CA THR A 1 -29.89 -27.78 13.45
C THR A 1 -30.74 -26.54 13.50
N GLY A 2 -30.13 -25.36 13.61
CA GLY A 2 -30.85 -24.09 13.65
C GLY A 2 -31.12 -23.60 12.23
N ALA A 3 -32.39 -23.51 11.85
CA ALA A 3 -32.79 -22.67 10.73
C ALA A 3 -33.15 -21.32 11.34
N GLU A 4 -32.35 -20.29 11.06
CA GLU A 4 -32.66 -18.92 11.43
C GLU A 4 -33.34 -18.24 10.25
N GLN A 5 -34.40 -17.49 10.54
CA GLN A 5 -35.09 -16.67 9.56
C GLN A 5 -35.02 -15.22 10.03
N ILE A 6 -34.37 -14.38 9.23
CA ILE A 6 -34.19 -12.95 9.52
C ILE A 6 -35.10 -12.16 8.58
N TRP A 7 -35.94 -11.29 9.14
CA TRP A 7 -36.76 -10.34 8.39
C TRP A 7 -36.22 -8.94 8.60
N LEU A 8 -35.74 -8.31 7.53
CA LEU A 8 -35.29 -6.92 7.53
C LEU A 8 -36.31 -6.10 6.75
N HIS A 9 -36.95 -5.14 7.41
CA HIS A 9 -37.90 -4.22 6.79
C HIS A 9 -37.46 -2.78 7.06
N ALA A 10 -36.89 -2.12 6.06
CA ALA A 10 -36.57 -0.70 6.09
C ALA A 10 -37.67 0.06 5.31
N GLN A 11 -38.30 1.06 5.93
CA GLN A 11 -39.40 1.83 5.33
C GLN A 11 -38.95 3.10 4.58
N LYS A 12 -37.73 3.56 4.84
CA LYS A 12 -37.11 4.71 4.20
C LYS A 12 -35.82 4.26 3.51
N ASP A 13 -34.70 4.34 4.22
CA ASP A 13 -33.38 4.03 3.70
C ASP A 13 -32.75 2.83 4.43
N LEU A 14 -31.94 2.07 3.69
CA LEU A 14 -31.13 0.98 4.22
C LEU A 14 -29.71 1.18 3.70
N GLU A 15 -28.79 1.55 4.60
CA GLU A 15 -27.38 1.73 4.30
C GLU A 15 -26.57 0.54 4.83
N LEU A 16 -25.73 -0.05 3.96
CA LEU A 16 -24.86 -1.18 4.31
C LEU A 16 -23.42 -0.84 3.95
N LEU A 17 -22.65 -0.38 4.94
CA LEU A 17 -21.23 -0.09 4.79
C LEU A 17 -20.39 -1.32 5.17
N THR A 18 -19.61 -1.85 4.21
CA THR A 18 -18.58 -2.86 4.48
C THR A 18 -17.21 -2.22 4.29
N LEU A 19 -16.38 -2.20 5.32
CA LEU A 19 -15.11 -1.46 5.32
C LEU A 19 -13.94 -2.25 4.70
N ASN A 20 -14.04 -3.57 4.71
CA ASN A 20 -13.00 -4.47 4.18
C ASN A 20 -13.65 -5.41 3.16
N ASP A 21 -13.83 -6.69 3.52
CA ASP A 21 -14.35 -7.71 2.60
C ASP A 21 -15.84 -7.99 2.84
N ARG A 22 -16.62 -8.08 1.76
CA ARG A 22 -17.98 -8.66 1.77
C ARG A 22 -17.95 -9.99 1.02
N THR A 23 -18.21 -11.09 1.71
CA THR A 23 -18.41 -12.41 1.09
C THR A 23 -19.87 -12.85 1.25
N GLU A 24 -20.54 -13.19 0.15
CA GLU A 24 -21.93 -13.63 0.15
C GLU A 24 -22.06 -14.99 -0.58
N THR A 25 -22.72 -15.96 0.05
CA THR A 25 -23.00 -17.28 -0.55
C THR A 25 -24.48 -17.58 -0.45
N ILE A 26 -25.16 -17.59 -1.58
CA ILE A 26 -26.59 -17.91 -1.68
C ILE A 26 -26.71 -19.35 -2.17
N ARG A 27 -27.24 -20.24 -1.33
CA ARG A 27 -27.32 -21.68 -1.65
C ARG A 27 -28.46 -22.05 -2.60
N ARG A 28 -29.43 -21.16 -2.78
CA ARG A 28 -30.60 -21.34 -3.64
C ARG A 28 -30.77 -20.11 -4.52
N ASP A 29 -31.78 -19.31 -4.25
CA ASP A 29 -32.20 -18.20 -5.11
C ASP A 29 -32.00 -16.85 -4.42
N SER A 30 -31.68 -15.82 -5.20
CA SER A 30 -31.69 -14.42 -4.78
C SER A 30 -32.61 -13.64 -5.71
N HIS A 31 -33.46 -12.80 -5.13
CA HIS A 31 -34.43 -12.00 -5.86
C HIS A 31 -34.20 -10.52 -5.53
N LEU A 32 -34.04 -9.69 -6.56
CA LEU A 32 -33.86 -8.25 -6.43
C LEU A 32 -34.82 -7.53 -7.38
N ALA A 33 -35.71 -6.71 -6.82
CA ALA A 33 -36.58 -5.82 -7.57
C ALA A 33 -36.21 -4.38 -7.22
N ILE A 34 -36.00 -3.54 -8.25
CA ILE A 34 -35.64 -2.13 -8.10
C ILE A 34 -36.62 -1.31 -8.95
N GLU A 35 -37.41 -0.47 -8.29
CA GLU A 35 -38.48 0.29 -8.95
C GLU A 35 -37.96 1.52 -9.73
N ARG A 36 -36.79 2.04 -9.36
CA ARG A 36 -36.19 3.24 -9.99
C ARG A 36 -34.87 2.93 -10.66
N HIS A 37 -33.76 3.25 -10.00
CA HIS A 37 -32.42 3.21 -10.57
C HIS A 37 -31.51 2.29 -9.75
N ARG A 38 -30.70 1.50 -10.45
CA ARG A 38 -29.52 0.85 -9.89
C ARG A 38 -28.30 1.58 -10.43
N LEU A 39 -27.57 2.26 -9.56
CA LEU A 39 -26.30 2.90 -9.90
C LEU A 39 -25.19 2.08 -9.23
N GLY A 40 -24.14 1.77 -9.96
CA GLY A 40 -22.99 1.01 -9.46
C GLY A 40 -21.73 1.44 -10.18
N GLU A 41 -20.65 1.56 -9.42
CA GLU A 41 -19.32 1.90 -9.91
C GLU A 41 -18.34 0.86 -9.36
N ILE A 42 -17.50 0.31 -10.24
CA ILE A 42 -16.50 -0.70 -9.91
C ILE A 42 -15.16 -0.13 -10.37
N HIS A 43 -14.25 0.07 -9.42
CA HIS A 43 -12.94 0.66 -9.69
C HIS A 43 -11.91 -0.38 -10.16
N GLY A 44 -12.13 -1.66 -9.82
CA GLY A 44 -11.33 -2.80 -10.26
C GLY A 44 -12.03 -3.61 -11.34
N ASP A 45 -11.81 -4.92 -11.34
CA ASP A 45 -12.37 -5.84 -12.34
C ASP A 45 -13.77 -6.36 -11.95
N ASP A 46 -14.66 -6.48 -12.94
CA ASP A 46 -15.94 -7.20 -12.81
C ASP A 46 -15.84 -8.57 -13.51
N HIS A 47 -15.95 -9.64 -12.74
CA HIS A 47 -15.92 -11.01 -13.23
C HIS A 47 -17.29 -11.66 -13.11
N LEU A 48 -17.90 -11.99 -14.25
CA LEU A 48 -19.17 -12.70 -14.30
C LEU A 48 -19.03 -14.03 -15.05
N THR A 49 -19.27 -15.14 -14.35
CA THR A 49 -19.42 -16.46 -14.96
C THR A 49 -20.85 -16.95 -14.78
N VAL A 50 -21.53 -17.25 -15.89
CA VAL A 50 -22.88 -17.84 -15.89
C VAL A 50 -22.79 -19.22 -16.54
N HIS A 51 -22.93 -20.28 -15.74
CA HIS A 51 -22.92 -21.65 -16.26
C HIS A 51 -24.19 -22.01 -17.06
N GLY A 52 -25.31 -21.37 -16.71
CA GLY A 52 -26.59 -21.54 -17.39
C GLY A 52 -26.81 -20.49 -18.47
N GLN A 53 -28.02 -19.93 -18.51
CA GLN A 53 -28.41 -18.89 -19.45
C GLN A 53 -28.41 -17.52 -18.80
N ARG A 54 -28.01 -16.49 -19.54
CA ARG A 54 -28.20 -15.08 -19.17
C ARG A 54 -29.28 -14.48 -20.07
N HIS A 55 -30.35 -13.98 -19.47
CA HIS A 55 -31.43 -13.26 -20.16
C HIS A 55 -31.33 -11.78 -19.83
N THR A 56 -31.26 -10.92 -20.85
CA THR A 56 -31.22 -9.46 -20.71
C THR A 56 -32.26 -8.85 -21.63
N GLN A 57 -33.11 -7.97 -21.11
CA GLN A 57 -34.04 -7.16 -21.90
C GLN A 57 -33.95 -5.71 -21.46
N VAL A 58 -33.61 -4.83 -22.40
CA VAL A 58 -33.63 -3.38 -22.22
C VAL A 58 -34.74 -2.83 -23.11
N LYS A 59 -35.73 -2.17 -22.50
CA LYS A 59 -36.84 -1.54 -23.26
C LYS A 59 -36.52 -0.15 -23.78
N GLY A 60 -35.57 0.53 -23.14
CA GLY A 60 -35.03 1.82 -23.57
C GLY A 60 -33.71 1.64 -24.32
N ASP A 61 -32.85 2.66 -24.27
CA ASP A 61 -31.54 2.64 -24.91
C ASP A 61 -30.52 1.82 -24.10
N ASP A 62 -29.68 1.06 -24.80
CA ASP A 62 -28.54 0.33 -24.22
C ASP A 62 -27.23 0.91 -24.78
N HIS A 63 -26.42 1.50 -23.91
CA HIS A 63 -25.16 2.15 -24.27
C HIS A 63 -23.99 1.35 -23.70
N LEU A 64 -23.07 0.93 -24.57
CA LEU A 64 -21.82 0.27 -24.19
C LEU A 64 -20.63 1.02 -24.80
N ARG A 65 -19.77 1.55 -23.92
CA ARG A 65 -18.50 2.16 -24.29
C ARG A 65 -17.35 1.31 -23.77
N VAL A 66 -16.41 0.99 -24.66
CA VAL A 66 -15.15 0.31 -24.31
C VAL A 66 -14.04 1.14 -24.92
N ASP A 67 -13.21 1.78 -24.08
CA ASP A 67 -12.13 2.64 -24.57
C ASP A 67 -10.94 1.84 -25.11
N GLN A 68 -10.81 0.58 -24.67
CA GLN A 68 -9.80 -0.36 -25.14
C GLN A 68 -10.42 -1.43 -26.05
N THR A 69 -10.39 -2.70 -25.66
CA THR A 69 -10.76 -3.83 -26.52
C THR A 69 -12.05 -4.52 -26.05
N ARG A 70 -13.00 -4.72 -26.97
CA ARG A 70 -14.13 -5.64 -26.79
C ARG A 70 -13.87 -6.90 -27.60
N HIS A 71 -13.83 -8.05 -26.94
CA HIS A 71 -13.72 -9.35 -27.57
C HIS A 71 -14.96 -10.18 -27.30
N GLU A 72 -15.59 -10.70 -28.36
CA GLU A 72 -16.80 -11.51 -28.27
C GLU A 72 -16.58 -12.82 -29.01
N HIS A 73 -16.85 -13.93 -28.32
CA HIS A 73 -16.81 -15.25 -28.91
C HIS A 73 -18.18 -15.91 -28.81
N TYR A 74 -18.78 -16.23 -29.95
CA TYR A 74 -20.07 -16.90 -30.04
C TYR A 74 -19.86 -18.33 -30.50
N GLY A 75 -20.27 -19.31 -29.69
CA GLY A 75 -20.07 -20.73 -30.00
C GLY A 75 -21.00 -21.29 -31.09
N THR A 76 -22.13 -20.63 -31.37
CA THR A 76 -23.11 -21.11 -32.35
C THR A 76 -23.55 -20.03 -33.33
N ALA A 77 -24.09 -18.92 -32.83
CA ALA A 77 -24.57 -17.84 -33.68
C ALA A 77 -24.54 -16.49 -32.97
N GLN A 78 -24.36 -15.43 -33.76
CA GLN A 78 -24.67 -14.05 -33.42
C GLN A 78 -25.81 -13.61 -34.35
N LEU A 79 -26.94 -13.19 -33.77
CA LEU A 79 -28.11 -12.74 -34.52
C LEU A 79 -28.36 -11.27 -34.18
N VAL A 80 -28.40 -10.41 -35.20
CA VAL A 80 -28.63 -8.97 -35.06
C VAL A 80 -29.78 -8.56 -35.98
N GLU A 81 -30.86 -8.08 -35.37
CA GLU A 81 -32.00 -7.50 -36.08
C GLU A 81 -32.15 -6.05 -35.61
N ALA A 82 -32.14 -5.10 -36.56
CA ALA A 82 -32.34 -3.69 -36.29
C ALA A 82 -33.43 -3.13 -37.21
N GLY A 83 -34.33 -2.32 -36.64
CA GLY A 83 -35.47 -1.77 -37.38
C GLY A 83 -35.10 -0.65 -38.36
N GLU A 84 -34.04 0.10 -38.07
CA GLU A 84 -33.61 1.24 -38.90
C GLU A 84 -32.21 1.05 -39.49
N GLU A 85 -31.20 0.81 -38.66
CA GLU A 85 -29.81 0.84 -39.11
C GLU A 85 -28.92 -0.10 -38.28
N VAL A 86 -28.00 -0.78 -38.97
CA VAL A 86 -26.79 -1.38 -38.38
C VAL A 86 -25.59 -0.71 -39.03
N HIS A 87 -24.74 -0.07 -38.23
CA HIS A 87 -23.58 0.67 -38.73
C HIS A 87 -22.28 0.13 -38.10
N HIS A 88 -21.38 -0.36 -38.96
CA HIS A 88 -20.03 -0.76 -38.58
C HIS A 88 -19.02 0.23 -39.16
N GLN A 89 -18.33 0.96 -38.29
CA GLN A 89 -17.30 1.93 -38.66
C GLN A 89 -16.00 1.63 -37.91
N ALA A 90 -14.89 1.54 -38.64
CA ALA A 90 -13.54 1.42 -38.09
C ALA A 90 -12.62 2.48 -38.69
N GLY A 91 -11.69 3.00 -37.88
CA GLY A 91 -10.74 4.04 -38.32
C GLY A 91 -9.68 3.54 -39.30
N THR A 92 -9.34 2.26 -39.25
CA THR A 92 -8.28 1.65 -40.08
C THR A 92 -8.81 0.51 -40.94
N GLN A 93 -9.43 -0.51 -40.34
CA GLN A 93 -9.79 -1.73 -41.04
C GLN A 93 -11.03 -2.40 -40.44
N VAL A 94 -11.88 -2.95 -41.32
CA VAL A 94 -12.91 -3.92 -40.98
C VAL A 94 -12.57 -5.21 -41.73
N VAL A 95 -12.48 -6.33 -41.02
CA VAL A 95 -12.28 -7.67 -41.60
C VAL A 95 -13.51 -8.50 -41.32
N VAL A 96 -14.09 -9.08 -42.36
CA VAL A 96 -15.18 -10.06 -42.26
C VAL A 96 -14.75 -11.30 -43.02
N GLU A 97 -14.59 -12.40 -42.29
CA GLU A 97 -14.20 -13.68 -42.84
C GLU A 97 -15.32 -14.69 -42.61
N ALA A 98 -15.60 -15.49 -43.64
CA ALA A 98 -16.57 -16.58 -43.58
C ALA A 98 -15.97 -17.82 -44.23
N GLY A 99 -16.17 -18.98 -43.62
CA GLY A 99 -15.57 -20.23 -44.10
C GLY A 99 -16.19 -20.76 -45.39
N ALA A 100 -17.53 -20.70 -45.50
CA ALA A 100 -18.26 -21.29 -46.62
C ALA A 100 -18.90 -20.24 -47.54
N GLU A 101 -19.57 -19.24 -46.96
CA GLU A 101 -20.31 -18.23 -47.71
C GLU A 101 -20.40 -16.91 -46.94
N LEU A 102 -20.24 -15.79 -47.66
CA LEU A 102 -20.62 -14.45 -47.19
C LEU A 102 -21.62 -13.84 -48.18
N THR A 103 -22.80 -13.44 -47.70
CA THR A 103 -23.87 -12.87 -48.53
C THR A 103 -24.32 -11.51 -47.99
N LEU A 104 -24.38 -10.51 -48.87
CA LEU A 104 -24.91 -9.17 -48.63
C LEU A 104 -26.09 -8.94 -49.58
N ALA A 105 -27.30 -8.74 -49.05
CA ALA A 105 -28.51 -8.61 -49.87
C ALA A 105 -29.33 -7.37 -49.51
N ALA A 106 -29.89 -6.70 -50.51
CA ALA A 106 -30.76 -5.54 -50.35
C ALA A 106 -31.70 -5.35 -51.56
N GLY A 107 -33.01 -5.17 -51.32
CA GLY A 107 -33.98 -4.79 -52.36
C GLY A 107 -34.00 -5.71 -53.59
N GLY A 108 -33.76 -7.02 -53.42
CA GLY A 108 -33.68 -8.00 -54.50
C GLY A 108 -32.33 -8.06 -55.23
N SER A 109 -31.37 -7.20 -54.88
CA SER A 109 -29.96 -7.30 -55.32
C SER A 109 -29.12 -7.98 -54.25
N PHE A 110 -28.04 -8.67 -54.63
CA PHE A 110 -27.11 -9.26 -53.67
C PHE A 110 -25.69 -9.40 -54.21
N ILE A 111 -24.75 -9.50 -53.28
CA ILE A 111 -23.37 -9.92 -53.49
C ILE A 111 -23.17 -11.18 -52.65
N LYS A 112 -22.64 -12.23 -53.25
CA LYS A 112 -22.36 -13.49 -52.58
C LYS A 112 -20.94 -13.96 -52.91
N LEU A 113 -20.20 -14.35 -51.87
CA LEU A 113 -18.87 -14.94 -51.96
C LEU A 113 -18.96 -16.37 -51.45
N ASP A 114 -18.58 -17.35 -52.25
CA ASP A 114 -18.54 -18.75 -51.87
C ASP A 114 -17.39 -19.50 -52.58
N GLY A 115 -17.32 -20.82 -52.42
CA GLY A 115 -16.30 -21.66 -53.06
C GLY A 115 -16.32 -21.65 -54.60
N ALA A 116 -17.36 -21.13 -55.25
CA ALA A 116 -17.44 -20.97 -56.70
C ALA A 116 -16.97 -19.59 -57.18
N GLY A 117 -16.80 -18.61 -56.28
CA GLY A 117 -16.27 -17.28 -56.56
C GLY A 117 -17.17 -16.14 -56.06
N VAL A 118 -17.19 -15.01 -56.79
CA VAL A 118 -17.99 -13.83 -56.45
C VAL A 118 -19.17 -13.70 -57.41
N THR A 119 -20.39 -13.76 -56.86
CA THR A 119 -21.65 -13.56 -57.60
C THR A 119 -22.24 -12.19 -57.26
N ILE A 120 -22.57 -11.38 -58.27
CA ILE A 120 -23.19 -10.06 -58.11
C ILE A 120 -24.46 -10.01 -58.97
N VAL A 121 -25.62 -9.83 -58.35
CA VAL A 121 -26.93 -9.80 -59.02
C VAL A 121 -27.69 -8.52 -58.65
N GLY A 122 -28.22 -7.85 -59.65
CA GLY A 122 -29.08 -6.68 -59.52
C GLY A 122 -29.58 -6.20 -60.89
N SER A 123 -30.63 -5.37 -60.93
CA SER A 123 -31.18 -4.83 -62.19
C SER A 123 -30.18 -3.96 -62.96
N GLN A 124 -29.24 -3.31 -62.25
CA GLN A 124 -28.13 -2.57 -62.79
C GLN A 124 -26.91 -2.69 -61.86
N VAL A 125 -25.79 -3.21 -62.36
CA VAL A 125 -24.52 -3.32 -61.62
C VAL A 125 -23.56 -2.26 -62.16
N ARG A 126 -23.15 -1.31 -61.31
CA ARG A 126 -22.21 -0.24 -61.67
C ARG A 126 -20.83 -0.57 -61.13
N ILE A 127 -19.86 -0.75 -62.03
CA ILE A 127 -18.44 -0.99 -61.69
C ILE A 127 -17.65 0.23 -62.18
N ASN A 128 -16.81 0.81 -61.32
CA ASN A 128 -15.99 2.00 -61.61
C ASN A 128 -16.78 3.22 -62.13
N SER A 129 -18.09 3.28 -61.87
CA SER A 129 -18.95 4.41 -62.23
C SER A 129 -19.15 5.26 -60.97
N GLY A 130 -18.90 6.56 -61.05
CA GLY A 130 -18.92 7.46 -59.89
C GLY A 130 -20.21 7.44 -59.06
N GLY A 131 -20.08 7.75 -57.77
CA GLY A 131 -21.15 7.82 -56.77
C GLY A 131 -20.58 8.17 -55.39
N SER A 132 -21.43 8.59 -54.45
CA SER A 132 -21.05 8.80 -53.05
C SER A 132 -21.47 7.59 -52.20
N PRO A 133 -20.65 7.14 -51.24
CA PRO A 133 -21.04 6.08 -50.32
C PRO A 133 -22.23 6.50 -49.46
N GLY A 134 -23.03 5.51 -49.04
CA GLY A 134 -24.02 5.73 -47.98
C GLY A 134 -23.33 6.21 -46.69
N ARG A 135 -23.99 7.06 -45.91
CA ARG A 135 -23.51 7.53 -44.62
C ARG A 135 -24.39 6.96 -43.52
N GLY A 136 -23.78 6.32 -42.53
CA GLY A 136 -24.49 5.91 -41.33
C GLY A 136 -24.82 7.09 -40.42
N ARG A 137 -25.85 6.95 -39.58
CA ARG A 137 -26.18 7.94 -38.55
C ARG A 137 -25.29 7.70 -37.34
N GLY A 138 -24.40 8.63 -37.04
CA GLY A 138 -23.62 8.59 -35.80
C GLY A 138 -24.50 8.97 -34.60
N GLN A 139 -24.60 8.10 -33.60
CA GLN A 139 -25.21 8.43 -32.32
C GLN A 139 -24.11 8.67 -31.27
N ALA A 140 -24.23 9.76 -30.51
CA ALA A 140 -23.32 10.03 -29.41
C ALA A 140 -23.56 9.01 -28.29
N VAL A 141 -22.48 8.45 -27.75
CA VAL A 141 -22.53 7.58 -26.57
C VAL A 141 -22.94 8.42 -25.36
N VAL A 142 -23.93 7.94 -24.60
CA VAL A 142 -24.29 8.51 -23.30
C VAL A 142 -23.50 7.78 -22.21
N LEU A 143 -22.78 8.53 -21.38
CA LEU A 143 -22.02 7.95 -20.26
C LEU A 143 -22.96 7.53 -19.12
N PRO A 144 -22.62 6.46 -18.37
CA PRO A 144 -23.36 6.08 -17.16
C PRO A 144 -23.38 7.24 -16.15
N ARG A 145 -24.49 7.35 -15.41
CA ARG A 145 -24.54 8.23 -14.23
C ARG A 145 -23.84 7.53 -13.08
N LEU A 146 -22.88 8.21 -12.46
CA LEU A 146 -22.22 7.70 -11.26
C LEU A 146 -23.20 7.68 -10.08
N PRO A 147 -23.06 6.74 -9.13
CA PRO A 147 -23.77 6.81 -7.86
C PRO A 147 -23.50 8.17 -7.19
N GLY A 148 -24.54 8.83 -6.71
CA GLY A 148 -24.37 10.00 -5.84
C GLY A 148 -23.92 9.57 -4.45
N GLU A 149 -23.16 10.40 -3.75
CA GLU A 149 -22.87 10.19 -2.33
C GLU A 149 -24.18 10.13 -1.53
N ALA A 150 -24.31 9.15 -0.64
CA ALA A 150 -25.43 9.11 0.29
C ALA A 150 -25.35 10.34 1.20
N THR A 151 -26.38 11.18 1.18
CA THR A 151 -26.53 12.25 2.16
C THR A 151 -26.86 11.61 3.51
N PRO A 152 -26.07 11.85 4.58
CA PRO A 152 -26.32 11.23 5.87
C PRO A 152 -27.66 11.72 6.43
N GLU A 153 -28.65 10.84 6.54
CA GLU A 153 -29.84 11.10 7.34
C GLU A 153 -29.57 10.73 8.80
N THR A 154 -30.02 11.59 9.72
CA THR A 154 -30.02 11.31 11.16
C THR A 154 -31.11 10.27 11.43
N SER A 155 -30.71 9.03 11.70
CA SER A 155 -31.60 8.03 12.29
C SER A 155 -31.60 8.20 13.81
N GLU A 156 -32.78 8.28 14.42
CA GLU A 156 -32.90 8.15 15.87
C GLU A 156 -32.57 6.70 16.25
N ASP A 157 -31.56 6.57 17.10
CA ASP A 157 -31.17 5.31 17.71
C ASP A 157 -32.34 4.80 18.56
N VAL A 158 -32.96 3.67 18.18
CA VAL A 158 -33.91 2.97 19.06
C VAL A 158 -33.08 2.23 20.10
N THR A 159 -32.51 3.02 21.00
CA THR A 159 -32.00 2.55 22.28
C THR A 159 -33.19 1.96 23.03
N LEU A 160 -33.19 0.64 23.19
CA LEU A 160 -33.81 0.06 24.39
C LEU A 160 -33.13 0.78 25.56
N GLU A 161 -33.91 1.54 26.33
CA GLU A 161 -33.37 2.36 27.41
C GLU A 161 -32.34 1.56 28.22
N PRO A 162 -31.08 2.00 28.27
CA PRO A 162 -30.10 1.37 29.12
C PRO A 162 -30.57 1.62 30.54
N HIS A 163 -30.92 0.57 31.26
CA HIS A 163 -30.95 0.62 32.71
C HIS A 163 -29.57 1.07 33.16
N GLN A 164 -29.44 2.37 33.43
CA GLN A 164 -28.29 3.00 34.03
C GLN A 164 -28.10 2.38 35.40
N THR A 165 -27.27 1.35 35.45
CA THR A 165 -26.52 1.01 36.64
C THR A 165 -25.16 1.65 36.41
N PRO A 166 -24.65 2.49 37.33
CA PRO A 166 -23.29 3.00 37.18
C PRO A 166 -22.36 1.78 37.17
N LEU A 167 -21.80 1.48 35.99
CA LEU A 167 -20.69 0.55 35.92
C LEU A 167 -19.62 1.15 36.82
N LEU A 168 -19.16 0.33 37.76
CA LEU A 168 -18.09 0.62 38.69
C LEU A 168 -17.03 1.48 38.00
N GLU A 169 -16.57 2.52 38.69
CA GLU A 169 -15.22 3.04 38.45
C GLU A 169 -14.30 1.82 38.48
N SER A 170 -13.95 1.31 37.30
CA SER A 170 -12.88 0.37 37.18
C SER A 170 -11.64 1.19 37.51
N GLU A 171 -11.02 0.87 38.64
CA GLU A 171 -9.62 1.21 38.88
C GLU A 171 -8.81 0.47 37.80
N ILE A 172 -8.78 1.06 36.60
CA ILE A 172 -8.04 0.56 35.46
C ILE A 172 -6.56 0.75 35.82
N VAL A 173 -5.82 -0.35 35.87
CA VAL A 173 -4.36 -0.28 35.79
C VAL A 173 -4.04 0.33 34.42
N ALA A 174 -3.71 1.62 34.43
CA ALA A 174 -3.31 2.37 33.25
C ALA A 174 -2.16 1.64 32.54
N ALA A 175 -2.07 1.81 31.21
CA ALA A 175 -0.93 1.34 30.44
C ALA A 175 0.37 1.73 31.15
N THR A 176 1.19 0.74 31.48
CA THR A 176 2.49 1.00 32.11
C THR A 176 3.37 1.66 31.06
N PRO A 177 3.87 2.89 31.29
CA PRO A 177 4.88 3.47 30.43
C PRO A 177 6.07 2.52 30.31
N LEU A 178 6.75 2.52 29.17
CA LEU A 178 8.03 1.81 29.02
C LEU A 178 8.96 2.18 30.18
N ASP A 179 9.45 1.19 30.92
CA ASP A 179 10.47 1.37 31.95
C ASP A 179 11.85 1.45 31.28
N LEU A 180 12.16 2.63 30.74
CA LEU A 180 13.36 2.87 29.93
C LEU A 180 14.67 2.63 30.68
N ASP A 181 14.64 2.56 32.02
CA ASP A 181 15.82 2.31 32.85
C ASP A 181 16.19 0.81 32.92
N ALA A 182 15.34 -0.09 32.44
CA ALA A 182 15.63 -1.51 32.37
C ALA A 182 16.52 -1.84 31.14
N VAL A 183 17.77 -2.24 31.41
CA VAL A 183 18.80 -2.52 30.38
C VAL A 183 18.32 -3.52 29.32
N ASP A 184 17.54 -4.53 29.71
CA ASP A 184 17.05 -5.58 28.80
C ASP A 184 16.09 -5.09 27.72
N ILE A 185 15.47 -3.91 27.88
CA ILE A 185 14.57 -3.31 26.87
C ILE A 185 15.16 -2.08 26.17
N ALA A 186 16.28 -1.57 26.67
CA ALA A 186 16.97 -0.41 26.12
C ALA A 186 17.86 -0.76 24.92
N ASP A 187 18.34 -2.02 24.83
CA ASP A 187 19.13 -2.46 23.68
C ASP A 187 18.25 -2.54 22.42
N GLY A 188 18.65 -1.79 21.39
CA GLY A 188 17.86 -1.64 20.17
C GLY A 188 16.57 -0.85 20.37
N LEU A 189 16.55 0.13 21.28
CA LEU A 189 15.46 1.07 21.42
C LEU A 189 15.54 2.16 20.32
N ALA A 190 14.41 2.45 19.67
CA ALA A 190 14.30 3.60 18.78
C ALA A 190 14.32 4.92 19.56
N ASP A 191 14.86 5.98 18.96
CA ASP A 191 14.85 7.34 19.50
C ASP A 191 13.44 7.94 19.67
N ARG A 192 12.46 7.40 18.93
CA ARG A 192 11.04 7.81 18.97
C ARG A 192 10.09 6.68 18.60
N CYS A 193 8.81 6.84 18.96
CA CYS A 193 7.77 5.85 18.61
C CYS A 193 7.57 5.76 17.09
N SER A 194 7.14 4.59 16.61
CA SER A 194 6.82 4.40 15.20
C SER A 194 5.57 5.20 14.81
N ALA A 195 5.61 5.83 13.64
CA ALA A 195 4.46 6.48 13.05
C ALA A 195 3.47 5.49 12.41
N CYS A 196 3.88 4.23 12.25
CA CYS A 196 3.13 3.20 11.53
C CYS A 196 2.57 2.10 12.45
N ALA A 197 2.98 2.05 13.72
CA ALA A 197 2.60 1.00 14.65
C ALA A 197 2.30 1.55 16.07
N PRO A 198 1.06 1.43 16.57
CA PRO A 198 -0.14 1.09 15.80
C PRO A 198 -0.42 2.15 14.74
N ALA A 199 -1.02 1.76 13.61
CA ALA A 199 -1.48 2.72 12.61
C ALA A 199 -2.68 3.49 13.19
N VAL A 200 -2.40 4.65 13.78
CA VAL A 200 -3.41 5.53 14.35
C VAL A 200 -3.65 6.66 13.37
N GLY A 201 -4.90 6.83 12.93
CA GLY A 201 -5.30 7.86 11.96
C GLY A 201 -4.67 7.67 10.57
N SER A 202 -5.41 8.01 9.54
CA SER A 202 -4.91 8.04 8.16
C SER A 202 -5.62 9.15 7.39
N PRO A 203 -4.88 10.03 6.69
CA PRO A 203 -3.43 10.03 6.42
C PRO A 203 -2.57 10.82 7.44
N VAL A 204 -3.14 11.34 8.52
CA VAL A 204 -2.42 12.06 9.59
C VAL A 204 -2.40 11.19 10.84
N ASN A 205 -1.22 10.97 11.40
CA ASN A 205 -1.04 10.25 12.64
C ASN A 205 -1.34 11.20 13.83
N PRO A 206 -2.39 10.97 14.64
CA PRO A 206 -2.79 11.89 15.71
C PRO A 206 -1.88 11.78 16.95
N LEU A 207 -1.07 10.72 17.09
CA LEU A 207 -0.05 10.62 18.15
C LEU A 207 1.09 11.61 17.90
N LEU A 208 1.59 11.65 16.66
CA LEU A 208 2.77 12.44 16.27
C LEU A 208 2.42 13.78 15.61
N GLY A 209 1.20 13.90 15.09
CA GLY A 209 0.79 14.96 14.17
C GLY A 209 1.47 14.88 12.80
N ALA A 210 2.12 13.75 12.49
CA ALA A 210 2.88 13.55 11.27
C ALA A 210 1.97 13.18 10.09
N LYS A 211 2.28 13.72 8.91
CA LYS A 211 1.66 13.32 7.65
C LYS A 211 2.34 12.07 7.11
N LEU A 212 1.55 11.02 6.87
CA LEU A 212 2.00 9.75 6.32
C LEU A 212 1.40 9.53 4.92
N LEU A 213 2.23 9.26 3.92
CA LEU A 213 1.82 8.50 2.73
C LEU A 213 2.44 7.11 2.88
N PRO A 214 1.63 6.06 3.08
CA PRO A 214 2.12 4.68 3.10
C PRO A 214 2.89 4.35 1.82
N ALA A 215 3.63 3.23 1.84
CA ALA A 215 4.41 2.79 0.70
C ALA A 215 3.53 2.63 -0.55
N GLU A 216 3.71 3.52 -1.52
CA GLU A 216 3.04 3.48 -2.82
C GLU A 216 3.98 2.81 -3.83
N THR A 217 3.47 1.79 -4.52
CA THR A 217 4.25 1.03 -5.49
C THR A 217 4.36 1.80 -6.80
N ASP A 218 5.58 2.09 -7.22
CA ASP A 218 5.87 2.73 -8.51
C ASP A 218 6.29 1.69 -9.57
N VAL A 219 7.01 0.62 -9.15
CA VAL A 219 7.42 -0.48 -10.02
C VAL A 219 7.28 -1.80 -9.27
N ALA A 220 6.57 -2.77 -9.87
CA ALA A 220 6.57 -4.15 -9.41
C ALA A 220 6.43 -5.07 -10.62
N LEU A 221 7.36 -6.02 -10.75
CA LEU A 221 7.29 -7.05 -11.79
C LEU A 221 7.21 -8.43 -11.13
N PRO A 222 6.35 -9.35 -11.61
CA PRO A 222 6.21 -10.68 -11.01
C PRO A 222 7.54 -11.45 -10.98
N ALA A 223 7.86 -12.05 -9.84
CA ALA A 223 8.98 -12.96 -9.59
C ALA A 223 8.62 -13.87 -8.39
N PRO A 224 9.35 -14.96 -8.11
CA PRO A 224 9.14 -15.76 -6.91
C PRO A 224 9.12 -14.91 -5.63
N ARG A 225 10.04 -13.94 -5.57
CA ARG A 225 10.00 -12.80 -4.66
C ARG A 225 10.13 -11.50 -5.48
N PRO A 226 9.03 -10.78 -5.75
CA PRO A 226 9.07 -9.55 -6.51
C PRO A 226 9.95 -8.49 -5.84
N PHE A 227 10.83 -7.86 -6.62
CA PHE A 227 11.34 -6.55 -6.23
C PHE A 227 10.23 -5.52 -6.46
N VAL A 228 9.82 -4.87 -5.38
CA VAL A 228 8.81 -3.82 -5.38
C VAL A 228 9.52 -2.52 -5.09
N PHE A 229 9.67 -1.66 -6.09
CA PHE A 229 10.09 -0.28 -5.88
C PHE A 229 8.88 0.54 -5.45
N SER A 230 8.84 0.85 -4.16
CA SER A 230 7.80 1.68 -3.56
C SER A 230 8.41 2.92 -2.91
N ARG A 231 7.63 3.99 -2.82
CA ARG A 231 8.02 5.20 -2.07
C ARG A 231 7.07 5.44 -0.91
N GLY A 232 7.64 5.67 0.27
CA GLY A 232 6.90 6.13 1.45
C GLY A 232 7.24 7.58 1.75
N TYR A 233 6.29 8.33 2.31
CA TYR A 233 6.56 9.68 2.83
C TYR A 233 6.12 9.78 4.29
N LEU A 234 7.02 10.29 5.13
CA LEU A 234 6.73 10.61 6.51
C LEU A 234 7.26 12.01 6.82
N SER A 235 6.38 12.93 7.19
CA SER A 235 6.75 14.33 7.38
C SER A 235 7.75 14.56 8.51
N CYS A 236 7.77 13.70 9.52
CA CYS A 236 8.72 13.80 10.64
C CYS A 236 10.06 13.14 10.37
N ASN A 237 10.25 12.55 9.20
CA ASN A 237 11.56 12.08 8.75
C ASN A 237 12.35 13.29 8.19
N ALA A 238 13.34 13.75 8.95
CA ALA A 238 14.20 14.87 8.58
C ALA A 238 15.28 14.51 7.54
N ARG A 239 15.46 13.22 7.20
CA ARG A 239 16.49 12.79 6.25
C ARG A 239 16.12 13.24 4.83
N ILE A 240 17.14 13.65 4.07
CA ILE A 240 17.02 14.04 2.68
C ILE A 240 17.53 12.87 1.83
N GLY A 241 16.60 12.13 1.23
CA GLY A 241 16.93 11.02 0.33
C GLY A 241 16.91 11.43 -1.14
N VAL A 242 17.05 10.45 -2.02
CA VAL A 242 17.10 10.66 -3.48
C VAL A 242 15.79 11.22 -4.08
N LEU A 243 14.68 11.16 -3.36
CA LEU A 243 13.40 11.78 -3.73
C LEU A 243 13.12 13.11 -2.98
N GLY A 244 14.04 13.59 -2.15
CA GLY A 244 13.89 14.77 -1.29
C GLY A 244 13.60 14.41 0.18
N GLN A 245 13.34 15.43 1.00
CA GLN A 245 13.14 15.28 2.44
C GLN A 245 11.91 14.43 2.77
N GLY A 246 12.05 13.52 3.74
CA GLY A 246 10.95 12.73 4.29
C GLY A 246 10.51 11.54 3.44
N TRP A 247 11.10 11.35 2.26
CA TRP A 247 10.87 10.19 1.41
C TRP A 247 11.76 9.01 1.81
N SER A 248 11.23 7.80 1.67
CA SER A 248 11.98 6.55 1.77
C SER A 248 11.71 5.63 0.60
N VAL A 249 12.75 4.93 0.15
CA VAL A 249 12.73 3.97 -0.95
C VAL A 249 13.49 2.69 -0.54
N PRO A 250 13.18 1.52 -1.13
CA PRO A 250 13.91 0.27 -0.92
C PRO A 250 15.42 0.42 -1.13
N GLY A 251 16.23 -0.30 -0.36
CA GLY A 251 17.68 -0.15 -0.36
C GLY A 251 18.13 1.01 0.54
N GLU A 252 17.82 2.25 0.16
CA GLU A 252 18.32 3.46 0.84
C GLU A 252 17.67 3.71 2.20
N GLY A 253 16.40 3.36 2.36
CA GLY A 253 15.65 3.56 3.59
C GLY A 253 16.16 2.74 4.78
N LEU A 254 17.11 1.83 4.60
CA LEU A 254 17.66 1.00 5.68
C LEU A 254 19.19 0.93 5.60
N SER A 255 19.86 1.43 6.63
CA SER A 255 21.32 1.39 6.75
C SER A 255 21.75 1.27 8.21
N LEU A 256 23.04 1.02 8.45
CA LEU A 256 23.61 0.98 9.80
C LEU A 256 24.78 1.96 9.94
N THR A 257 24.99 2.44 11.16
CA THR A 257 26.26 3.00 11.60
C THR A 257 26.85 2.12 12.68
N LEU A 258 28.07 1.64 12.49
CA LEU A 258 28.79 0.80 13.45
C LEU A 258 30.06 1.51 13.91
N ASN A 259 30.24 1.61 15.21
CA ASN A 259 31.47 2.06 15.85
C ASN A 259 31.79 1.18 17.08
N ASP A 260 32.84 1.53 17.83
CA ASP A 260 33.29 0.73 18.97
C ASP A 260 32.31 0.69 20.14
N THR A 261 31.36 1.63 20.22
CA THR A 261 30.43 1.78 21.36
C THR A 261 28.99 1.40 21.03
N ALA A 262 28.58 1.41 19.77
CA ALA A 262 27.20 1.19 19.37
C ALA A 262 27.06 0.69 17.93
N CYS A 263 25.95 0.01 17.68
CA CYS A 263 25.42 -0.21 16.34
C CYS A 263 24.05 0.45 16.22
N VAL A 264 23.91 1.41 15.31
CA VAL A 264 22.68 2.18 15.12
C VAL A 264 22.04 1.77 13.80
N ILE A 265 20.78 1.31 13.85
CA ILE A 265 19.98 1.09 12.65
C ILE A 265 19.26 2.38 12.29
N HIS A 266 19.41 2.80 11.04
CA HIS A 266 18.70 3.92 10.45
C HIS A 266 17.53 3.37 9.62
N ASP A 267 16.30 3.48 10.14
CA ASP A 267 15.12 2.90 9.50
C ASP A 267 14.46 3.83 8.47
N ALA A 268 13.47 3.31 7.73
CA ALA A 268 12.79 4.02 6.66
C ALA A 268 11.86 5.15 7.15
N GLN A 269 11.62 5.23 8.47
CA GLN A 269 10.88 6.31 9.13
C GLN A 269 11.83 7.43 9.60
N GLY A 270 13.14 7.28 9.35
CA GLY A 270 14.15 8.21 9.81
C GLY A 270 14.54 8.04 11.28
N ARG A 271 14.12 6.94 11.92
CA ARG A 271 14.43 6.66 13.33
C ARG A 271 15.83 6.06 13.44
N ASP A 272 16.41 6.26 14.62
CA ASP A 272 17.68 5.68 15.01
C ASP A 272 17.41 4.64 16.11
N ILE A 273 17.66 3.38 15.79
CA ILE A 273 17.46 2.24 16.70
C ILE A 273 18.83 1.85 17.21
N THR A 274 19.10 2.16 18.48
CA THR A 274 20.46 2.10 19.04
C THR A 274 20.69 0.81 19.80
N PHE A 275 21.59 -0.02 19.31
CA PHE A 275 22.12 -1.18 20.00
C PHE A 275 23.48 -0.86 20.64
N GLY A 276 23.85 -1.60 21.68
CA GLY A 276 25.20 -1.60 22.22
C GLY A 276 26.25 -2.07 21.20
N PRO A 277 27.53 -2.16 21.61
CA PRO A 277 28.63 -2.57 20.72
C PRO A 277 28.34 -3.92 20.05
N LEU A 278 28.70 -4.08 18.77
CA LEU A 278 28.46 -5.32 18.02
C LEU A 278 29.78 -5.91 17.50
N ALA A 279 30.41 -6.73 18.34
CA ALA A 279 31.65 -7.43 18.00
C ALA A 279 31.41 -8.55 16.97
N PRO A 280 32.44 -8.99 16.23
CA PRO A 280 32.34 -10.17 15.37
C PRO A 280 31.77 -11.38 16.10
N GLY A 281 30.82 -12.07 15.46
CA GLY A 281 30.12 -13.23 16.02
C GLY A 281 29.04 -12.92 17.07
N GLN A 282 28.86 -11.66 17.48
CA GLN A 282 27.85 -11.26 18.45
C GLN A 282 26.46 -11.15 17.83
N ALA A 283 25.43 -11.50 18.61
CA ALA A 283 24.04 -11.23 18.30
C ALA A 283 23.39 -10.34 19.38
N ARG A 284 22.37 -9.58 18.99
CA ARG A 284 21.56 -8.71 19.85
C ARG A 284 20.10 -8.78 19.46
N HIS A 285 19.21 -8.46 20.39
CA HIS A 285 17.78 -8.46 20.18
C HIS A 285 17.16 -7.21 20.78
N SER A 286 16.29 -6.55 20.01
CA SER A 286 15.43 -5.47 20.47
C SER A 286 14.05 -6.03 20.80
N PRO A 287 13.64 -6.07 22.09
CA PRO A 287 12.28 -6.46 22.45
C PRO A 287 11.22 -5.46 22.01
N THR A 288 11.60 -4.18 21.90
CA THR A 288 10.69 -3.06 21.60
C THR A 288 10.40 -2.97 20.10
N GLU A 289 11.40 -3.18 19.26
CA GLU A 289 11.27 -3.16 17.80
C GLU A 289 11.10 -4.56 17.19
N GLN A 290 11.28 -5.63 17.97
CA GLN A 290 11.25 -7.04 17.53
C GLN A 290 12.25 -7.30 16.39
N LEU A 291 13.48 -6.82 16.60
CA LEU A 291 14.57 -6.93 15.65
C LEU A 291 15.70 -7.76 16.25
N TRP A 292 16.27 -8.66 15.45
CA TRP A 292 17.46 -9.43 15.79
C TRP A 292 18.61 -9.01 14.90
N LEU A 293 19.74 -8.70 15.49
CA LEU A 293 20.93 -8.26 14.79
C LEU A 293 22.06 -9.23 15.06
N ARG A 294 22.80 -9.63 14.03
CA ARG A 294 23.99 -10.48 14.18
C ARG A 294 25.11 -9.97 13.28
N ARG A 295 26.32 -9.87 13.83
CA ARG A 295 27.54 -9.68 13.04
C ARG A 295 28.19 -11.03 12.78
N GLY A 296 28.62 -11.26 11.55
CA GLY A 296 29.37 -12.45 11.21
C GLY A 296 30.73 -12.50 11.91
N GLY A 297 31.39 -13.65 11.85
CA GLY A 297 32.64 -13.93 12.55
C GLY A 297 32.44 -14.76 13.81
N SER A 298 33.49 -14.84 14.61
CA SER A 298 33.52 -15.65 15.84
C SER A 298 33.67 -14.74 17.05
N LEU A 299 32.95 -15.07 18.12
CA LEU A 299 33.18 -14.45 19.42
C LEU A 299 34.59 -14.79 19.92
N PRO A 300 35.30 -13.87 20.59
CA PRO A 300 36.49 -14.21 21.36
C PRO A 300 36.15 -15.31 22.39
N GLU A 301 37.06 -16.27 22.61
CA GLU A 301 36.82 -17.44 23.50
C GLU A 301 36.38 -17.04 24.92
N GLU A 302 36.75 -15.85 25.40
CA GLU A 302 36.40 -15.32 26.73
C GLU A 302 34.97 -14.73 26.83
N ALA A 303 34.32 -14.46 25.69
CA ALA A 303 33.01 -13.79 25.60
C ALA A 303 31.87 -14.71 25.13
N ALA A 304 32.12 -16.01 25.00
CA ALA A 304 31.11 -16.99 24.61
C ALA A 304 30.15 -17.27 25.79
N GLU A 305 29.00 -16.61 25.83
CA GLU A 305 27.95 -16.94 26.79
C GLU A 305 27.32 -18.32 26.49
N PRO A 306 26.92 -19.10 27.53
CA PRO A 306 26.36 -20.44 27.38
C PRO A 306 24.96 -20.48 26.71
N THR A 307 24.36 -19.33 26.41
CA THR A 307 23.09 -19.16 25.67
C THR A 307 23.22 -19.33 24.15
N ALA A 308 24.44 -19.47 23.62
CA ALA A 308 24.74 -19.64 22.19
C ALA A 308 24.01 -20.81 21.50
N ALA A 309 23.47 -21.79 22.25
CA ALA A 309 22.74 -22.93 21.70
C ALA A 309 21.34 -22.59 21.17
N GLN A 310 20.71 -21.49 21.62
CA GLN A 310 19.36 -21.07 21.18
C GLN A 310 19.40 -20.10 19.99
N ASP A 311 20.49 -19.35 19.83
CA ASP A 311 20.73 -18.49 18.66
C ASP A 311 20.87 -19.30 17.36
N ASP A 312 21.37 -20.53 17.45
CA ASP A 312 21.71 -21.35 16.29
C ASP A 312 20.49 -21.68 15.40
N VAL A 313 19.29 -21.79 15.98
CA VAL A 313 18.07 -22.13 15.20
C VAL A 313 17.59 -20.94 14.35
N ARG A 314 17.60 -19.72 14.89
CA ARG A 314 17.14 -18.52 14.16
C ARG A 314 18.06 -18.20 12.98
N TRP A 315 19.36 -18.42 13.17
CA TRP A 315 20.38 -18.14 12.17
C TRP A 315 20.70 -19.35 11.29
N ALA A 316 20.09 -20.52 11.52
CA ALA A 316 20.33 -21.74 10.75
C ALA A 316 20.08 -21.58 9.23
N SER A 317 19.05 -20.81 8.85
CA SER A 317 18.76 -20.51 7.44
C SER A 317 19.66 -19.43 6.83
N VAL A 318 20.50 -18.77 7.62
CA VAL A 318 21.47 -17.81 7.11
C VAL A 318 22.71 -18.55 6.61
N PRO A 319 23.13 -18.33 5.35
CA PRO A 319 24.30 -19.00 4.79
C PRO A 319 25.55 -18.83 5.65
N GLU A 320 26.37 -19.88 5.71
CA GLU A 320 27.60 -19.93 6.51
C GLU A 320 28.51 -18.72 6.23
N LEU A 321 28.67 -18.34 4.96
CA LEU A 321 29.48 -17.18 4.57
C LEU A 321 29.05 -15.90 5.30
N LEU A 322 27.75 -15.64 5.46
CA LEU A 322 27.25 -14.46 6.17
C LEU A 322 27.40 -14.58 7.68
N ARG A 323 27.43 -15.81 8.22
CA ARG A 323 27.64 -16.06 9.65
C ARG A 323 29.12 -15.99 10.04
N THR A 324 30.04 -16.23 9.11
CA THR A 324 31.49 -16.27 9.38
C THR A 324 32.23 -15.01 8.97
N ASP A 325 31.67 -14.19 8.06
CA ASP A 325 32.31 -12.98 7.57
C ASP A 325 32.08 -11.77 8.52
N PRO A 326 33.11 -11.23 9.19
CA PRO A 326 32.98 -10.09 10.09
C PRO A 326 32.61 -8.77 9.40
N GLU A 327 32.68 -8.73 8.06
CA GLU A 327 32.22 -7.64 7.21
C GLU A 327 30.77 -7.84 6.75
N ARG A 328 30.01 -8.74 7.39
CA ARG A 328 28.58 -8.91 7.19
C ARG A 328 27.82 -8.72 8.49
N ILE A 329 26.77 -7.91 8.42
CA ILE A 329 25.77 -7.81 9.48
C ILE A 329 24.44 -8.28 8.89
N VAL A 330 23.72 -9.12 9.63
CA VAL A 330 22.41 -9.63 9.26
C VAL A 330 21.40 -9.15 10.28
N LEU A 331 20.39 -8.42 9.82
CA LEU A 331 19.20 -8.06 10.58
C LEU A 331 18.07 -9.01 10.20
N SER A 332 17.34 -9.50 11.20
CA SER A 332 16.11 -10.29 11.04
C SER A 332 14.97 -9.58 11.74
N ASP A 333 13.83 -9.47 11.06
CA ASP A 333 12.59 -8.95 11.63
C ASP A 333 11.68 -10.08 12.16
N ALA A 334 10.50 -9.71 12.67
CA ALA A 334 9.48 -10.65 13.10
C ALA A 334 8.84 -11.45 11.95
N SER A 335 8.93 -10.98 10.70
CA SER A 335 8.38 -11.68 9.53
C SER A 335 9.30 -12.82 9.04
N GLY A 336 10.54 -12.84 9.50
CA GLY A 336 11.55 -13.83 9.12
C GLY A 336 12.30 -13.46 7.84
N LEU A 337 12.29 -12.19 7.45
CA LEU A 337 13.16 -11.64 6.41
C LEU A 337 14.53 -11.33 6.96
N TYR A 338 15.56 -11.53 6.13
CA TYR A 338 16.94 -11.19 6.45
C TYR A 338 17.42 -10.03 5.57
N TYR A 339 17.99 -9.02 6.20
CA TYR A 339 18.62 -7.86 5.58
C TYR A 339 20.12 -7.93 5.84
N VAL A 340 20.92 -7.94 4.77
CA VAL A 340 22.36 -8.13 4.83
C VAL A 340 23.06 -6.83 4.52
N PHE A 341 23.97 -6.42 5.39
CA PHE A 341 24.73 -5.19 5.27
C PHE A 341 26.22 -5.46 5.09
N ALA A 342 26.89 -4.57 4.37
CA ALA A 342 28.35 -4.53 4.26
C ALA A 342 28.86 -3.09 4.45
N PRO A 343 30.13 -2.90 4.85
CA PRO A 343 30.74 -1.58 4.99
C PRO A 343 30.66 -0.80 3.67
N SER A 344 30.30 0.48 3.75
CA SER A 344 30.37 1.37 2.59
C SER A 344 31.84 1.57 2.22
N VAL A 345 32.21 1.26 0.97
CA VAL A 345 33.56 1.48 0.46
C VAL A 345 33.63 2.88 -0.12
N SER A 346 34.38 3.78 0.49
CA SER A 346 34.68 5.08 -0.12
C SER A 346 35.71 4.89 -1.25
N ALA A 347 35.43 5.46 -2.43
CA ALA A 347 36.24 5.24 -3.64
C ALA A 347 37.67 5.78 -3.55
N GLU A 348 38.02 6.53 -2.50
CA GLU A 348 39.30 7.25 -2.46
C GLU A 348 40.36 6.72 -1.48
N ASN A 349 40.09 5.82 -0.53
CA ASN A 349 41.17 5.31 0.36
C ASN A 349 40.96 3.93 1.02
N GLY A 350 39.94 3.14 0.65
CA GLY A 350 39.77 1.78 1.19
C GLY A 350 39.47 1.66 2.69
N ASP A 351 39.41 2.79 3.40
CA ASP A 351 38.89 2.91 4.76
C ASP A 351 37.44 3.44 4.67
N SER A 352 36.58 3.04 5.59
CA SER A 352 35.19 3.53 5.67
C SER A 352 35.12 4.67 6.70
N PRO A 353 35.29 5.94 6.29
CA PRO A 353 35.42 7.05 7.24
C PRO A 353 34.16 7.33 8.07
N SER A 354 33.02 6.75 7.71
CA SER A 354 31.71 7.03 8.33
C SER A 354 31.20 5.91 9.23
N GLY A 355 31.87 4.76 9.30
CA GLY A 355 31.31 3.58 9.97
C GLY A 355 29.97 3.12 9.38
N LYS A 356 29.62 3.57 8.16
CA LYS A 356 28.34 3.32 7.52
C LYS A 356 28.33 1.95 6.85
N TRP A 357 27.25 1.21 7.04
CA TRP A 357 26.99 -0.05 6.37
C TRP A 357 25.71 0.03 5.56
N GLN A 358 25.79 -0.35 4.30
CA GLN A 358 24.68 -0.28 3.34
C GLN A 358 24.01 -1.63 3.20
N LEU A 359 22.70 -1.63 2.94
CA LEU A 359 21.94 -2.83 2.61
C LEU A 359 22.40 -3.35 1.24
N ILE A 360 22.98 -4.55 1.21
CA ILE A 360 23.45 -5.18 -0.04
C ILE A 360 22.55 -6.33 -0.50
N GLN A 361 21.73 -6.88 0.40
CA GLN A 361 20.83 -7.97 0.05
C GLN A 361 19.63 -8.05 1.00
N GLU A 362 18.47 -8.32 0.44
CA GLU A 362 17.29 -8.81 1.17
C GLU A 362 17.01 -10.25 0.77
N ARG A 363 16.62 -11.09 1.71
CA ARG A 363 16.30 -12.49 1.42
C ARG A 363 15.27 -13.08 2.36
N ASP A 364 14.52 -14.05 1.86
CA ASP A 364 13.63 -14.88 2.68
C ASP A 364 14.31 -16.18 3.13
N ARG A 365 13.59 -16.96 3.94
CA ARG A 365 14.04 -18.27 4.46
C ARG A 365 14.15 -19.34 3.37
N ASN A 366 13.50 -19.16 2.22
CA ASN A 366 13.55 -20.08 1.08
C ASN A 366 14.76 -19.80 0.18
N GLY A 367 15.49 -18.71 0.43
CA GLY A 367 16.70 -18.35 -0.28
C GLY A 367 16.48 -17.42 -1.48
N TYR A 368 15.25 -16.97 -1.75
CA TYR A 368 15.02 -15.94 -2.76
C TYR A 368 15.55 -14.61 -2.25
N ALA A 369 16.33 -13.92 -3.08
CA ALA A 369 17.03 -12.71 -2.69
C ALA A 369 16.89 -11.59 -3.72
N THR A 370 16.95 -10.35 -3.22
CA THR A 370 17.13 -9.12 -3.98
C THR A 370 18.50 -8.56 -3.60
N THR A 371 19.35 -8.26 -4.58
CA THR A 371 20.70 -7.74 -4.36
C THR A 371 20.78 -6.27 -4.76
N TYR A 372 21.48 -5.46 -3.97
CA TYR A 372 21.63 -4.02 -4.13
C TYR A 372 23.10 -3.67 -4.38
N THR A 373 23.38 -2.95 -5.47
CA THR A 373 24.72 -2.49 -5.85
C THR A 373 24.82 -0.98 -5.71
N TRP A 374 25.86 -0.54 -5.00
CA TRP A 374 26.08 0.85 -4.64
C TRP A 374 27.35 1.40 -5.27
N GLU A 375 27.30 2.66 -5.70
CA GLU A 375 28.46 3.43 -6.15
C GLU A 375 28.41 4.81 -5.51
N ALA A 376 29.48 5.20 -4.79
CA ALA A 376 29.53 6.48 -4.07
C ALA A 376 28.27 6.77 -3.23
N ASP A 377 27.81 5.76 -2.46
CA ASP A 377 26.55 5.76 -1.69
C ASP A 377 25.23 5.97 -2.46
N LEU A 378 25.23 5.88 -3.79
CA LEU A 378 24.01 5.83 -4.60
C LEU A 378 23.70 4.39 -5.00
N LEU A 379 22.43 4.01 -4.89
CA LEU A 379 21.96 2.70 -5.34
C LEU A 379 21.88 2.70 -6.86
N VAL A 380 22.85 2.12 -7.56
CA VAL A 380 22.90 2.20 -9.04
C VAL A 380 22.24 1.02 -9.72
N ARG A 381 22.20 -0.15 -9.08
CA ARG A 381 21.62 -1.38 -9.64
C ARG A 381 20.94 -2.23 -8.58
N VAL A 382 19.82 -2.82 -8.95
CA VAL A 382 19.15 -3.89 -8.18
C VAL A 382 19.01 -5.14 -9.05
N GLU A 383 19.23 -6.30 -8.46
CA GLU A 383 18.92 -7.61 -9.06
C GLU A 383 17.82 -8.28 -8.24
N ASP A 384 16.73 -8.71 -8.87
CA ASP A 384 15.65 -9.42 -8.18
C ASP A 384 15.81 -10.94 -8.20
N SER A 385 14.87 -11.64 -7.56
CA SER A 385 14.89 -13.11 -7.46
C SER A 385 14.69 -13.84 -8.80
N ALA A 386 14.31 -13.13 -9.87
CA ALA A 386 14.22 -13.68 -11.23
C ALA A 386 15.47 -13.37 -12.07
N GLY A 387 16.50 -12.74 -11.49
CA GLY A 387 17.73 -12.34 -12.17
C GLY A 387 17.58 -11.11 -13.06
N ARG A 388 16.50 -10.32 -12.90
CA ARG A 388 16.30 -9.09 -13.66
C ARG A 388 17.09 -7.95 -13.04
N HIS A 389 17.67 -7.10 -13.88
CA HIS A 389 18.45 -5.94 -13.45
C HIS A 389 17.70 -4.63 -13.63
N TYR A 390 17.66 -3.85 -12.56
CA TYR A 390 17.07 -2.52 -12.54
C TYR A 390 18.18 -1.50 -12.40
N ARG A 391 18.19 -0.46 -13.24
CA ARG A 391 19.15 0.65 -13.16
C ARG A 391 18.48 1.91 -12.66
N PHE A 392 19.19 2.63 -11.82
CA PHE A 392 18.77 3.89 -11.21
C PHE A 392 19.57 5.03 -11.81
N ASP A 393 18.90 5.94 -12.51
CA ASP A 393 19.53 7.08 -13.17
C ASP A 393 19.34 8.33 -12.31
N TYR A 394 20.44 9.01 -11.99
CA TYR A 394 20.48 10.19 -11.11
C TYR A 394 20.88 11.45 -11.87
N ASP A 395 20.50 12.62 -11.33
CA ASP A 395 21.02 13.91 -11.78
C ASP A 395 21.37 14.81 -10.58
N ALA A 396 22.39 15.65 -10.77
CA ALA A 396 22.88 16.61 -9.78
C ALA A 396 22.09 17.93 -9.92
N LEU A 397 20.89 17.96 -9.33
CA LEU A 397 19.98 19.10 -9.45
C LEU A 397 20.30 20.26 -8.49
N LEU A 398 21.09 20.01 -7.44
CA LEU A 398 21.39 20.95 -6.38
C LEU A 398 22.89 20.95 -6.03
N PRO A 399 23.42 22.04 -5.43
CA PRO A 399 24.76 22.02 -4.86
C PRO A 399 24.83 21.08 -3.65
N GLU A 400 25.96 20.40 -3.50
CA GLU A 400 26.24 19.54 -2.36
C GLU A 400 26.28 20.33 -1.04
N ARG A 401 25.68 19.76 0.01
CA ARG A 401 25.60 20.24 1.38
C ARG A 401 25.78 19.06 2.33
N ASP A 402 26.12 19.34 3.59
CA ASP A 402 26.41 18.31 4.61
C ASP A 402 25.34 17.19 4.71
N ALA A 403 24.05 17.53 4.55
CA ALA A 403 22.93 16.60 4.65
C ALA A 403 22.24 16.28 3.30
N ASP A 404 22.68 16.89 2.18
CA ASP A 404 22.09 16.69 0.85
C ASP A 404 23.20 16.72 -0.21
N ARG A 405 23.47 15.58 -0.85
CA ARG A 405 24.47 15.49 -1.94
C ARG A 405 24.02 16.19 -3.23
N GLY A 406 22.81 16.72 -3.24
CA GLY A 406 22.19 17.38 -4.38
C GLY A 406 21.82 16.45 -5.53
N GLN A 407 21.93 15.14 -5.31
CA GLN A 407 21.55 14.09 -6.24
C GLN A 407 20.06 13.78 -6.10
N ARG A 408 19.37 13.61 -7.22
CA ARG A 408 17.97 13.17 -7.26
C ARG A 408 17.79 12.01 -8.24
N LEU A 409 16.95 11.05 -7.89
CA LEU A 409 16.64 9.91 -8.76
C LEU A 409 15.72 10.38 -9.89
N MET A 410 16.19 10.33 -11.13
CA MET A 410 15.40 10.73 -12.31
C MET A 410 14.44 9.64 -12.75
N GLY A 411 14.76 8.37 -12.49
CA GLY A 411 13.87 7.24 -12.74
C GLY A 411 14.58 5.90 -12.65
N VAL A 412 13.79 4.84 -12.83
CA VAL A 412 14.26 3.45 -12.82
C VAL A 412 14.03 2.82 -14.19
N LYS A 413 15.00 2.07 -14.68
CA LYS A 413 14.98 1.38 -15.97
C LYS A 413 15.15 -0.12 -15.79
N LEU A 414 14.50 -0.91 -16.65
CA LEU A 414 14.78 -2.34 -16.75
C LEU A 414 15.93 -2.55 -17.74
N ILE A 415 16.99 -3.24 -17.32
CA ILE A 415 18.05 -3.72 -18.20
C ILE A 415 17.73 -5.19 -18.50
N GLN A 416 17.29 -5.47 -19.72
CA GLN A 416 17.23 -6.85 -20.22
C GLN A 416 18.54 -7.19 -20.92
N GLU A 417 19.28 -8.18 -20.41
CA GLU A 417 20.31 -8.88 -21.18
C GLU A 417 19.63 -9.95 -22.07
N HIS A 418 18.83 -9.53 -23.04
CA HIS A 418 18.46 -10.41 -24.15
C HIS A 418 19.31 -10.01 -25.36
N ASP A 419 19.93 -10.99 -26.03
CA ASP A 419 20.65 -10.87 -27.31
C ASP A 419 21.79 -9.85 -27.47
N GLY A 420 22.20 -9.15 -26.41
CA GLY A 420 23.27 -8.15 -26.47
C GLY A 420 22.80 -6.76 -26.92
N SER A 421 21.49 -6.53 -27.01
CA SER A 421 20.89 -5.20 -27.14
C SER A 421 20.16 -4.81 -25.85
N ALA A 422 20.76 -3.92 -25.06
CA ALA A 422 20.09 -3.34 -23.90
C ALA A 422 18.92 -2.45 -24.39
N GLN A 423 17.68 -2.90 -24.20
CA GLN A 423 16.53 -2.01 -24.31
C GLN A 423 16.46 -1.16 -23.04
N ASP A 424 16.78 0.12 -23.18
CA ASP A 424 16.80 1.09 -22.08
C ASP A 424 15.39 1.66 -21.84
N GLU A 425 14.50 0.83 -21.28
CA GLU A 425 13.09 1.21 -21.07
C GLU A 425 12.85 1.74 -19.65
N TRP A 426 12.31 2.97 -19.57
CA TRP A 426 11.85 3.56 -18.31
C TRP A 426 10.69 2.76 -17.72
N LEU A 427 10.77 2.41 -16.44
CA LEU A 427 9.65 1.87 -15.67
C LEU A 427 8.89 3.01 -14.97
N VAL A 428 9.63 3.97 -14.41
CA VAL A 428 9.11 5.15 -13.72
C VAL A 428 10.08 6.33 -13.87
N ARG A 429 9.56 7.55 -13.84
CA ARG A 429 10.33 8.81 -13.86
C ARG A 429 9.82 9.80 -12.82
N TYR A 430 10.72 10.64 -12.33
CA TYR A 430 10.45 11.63 -11.29
C TYR A 430 10.78 13.04 -11.77
N SER A 431 10.10 14.04 -11.22
CA SER A 431 10.35 15.45 -11.51
C SER A 431 10.41 16.25 -10.22
N TYR A 432 11.28 17.26 -10.17
CA TYR A 432 11.60 17.98 -8.95
C TYR A 432 11.41 19.48 -9.08
N SER A 433 11.10 20.13 -7.96
CA SER A 433 11.19 21.59 -7.83
C SER A 433 12.65 22.05 -7.89
N PRO A 434 12.94 23.35 -8.10
CA PRO A 434 14.30 23.88 -7.98
C PRO A 434 14.92 23.73 -6.58
N ALA A 435 14.10 23.45 -5.56
CA ALA A 435 14.56 23.15 -4.20
C ALA A 435 14.82 21.65 -3.97
N GLY A 436 14.59 20.80 -4.99
CA GLY A 436 14.80 19.36 -4.95
C GLY A 436 13.66 18.55 -4.32
N ASP A 437 12.46 19.12 -4.21
CA ASP A 437 11.28 18.40 -3.73
C ASP A 437 10.60 17.66 -4.89
N LEU A 438 10.20 16.40 -4.69
CA LEU A 438 9.49 15.62 -5.70
C LEU A 438 8.13 16.25 -6.03
N ILE A 439 7.93 16.77 -7.23
CA ILE A 439 6.68 17.42 -7.66
C ILE A 439 5.80 16.55 -8.55
N ALA A 440 6.36 15.54 -9.23
CA ALA A 440 5.58 14.63 -10.05
C ALA A 440 6.23 13.25 -10.22
N VAL A 441 5.38 12.23 -10.34
CA VAL A 441 5.76 10.85 -10.69
C VAL A 441 5.09 10.50 -12.01
N ARG A 442 5.85 9.89 -12.93
CA ARG A 442 5.38 9.48 -14.25
C ARG A 442 5.59 8.00 -14.47
N HIS A 443 4.57 7.31 -14.97
CA HIS A 443 4.70 5.89 -15.33
C HIS A 443 5.53 5.72 -16.62
N ARG A 444 5.79 4.47 -17.04
CA ARG A 444 6.62 4.13 -18.22
C ARG A 444 6.29 4.95 -19.48
N HIS A 445 5.00 5.16 -19.77
CA HIS A 445 4.52 5.88 -20.96
C HIS A 445 4.59 7.42 -20.83
N GLY A 446 4.95 7.96 -19.66
CA GLY A 446 5.13 9.40 -19.43
C GLY A 446 3.94 10.14 -18.82
N GLU A 447 2.81 9.45 -18.67
CA GLU A 447 1.63 9.91 -17.95
C GLU A 447 1.98 10.24 -16.50
N VAL A 448 1.51 11.38 -16.00
CA VAL A 448 1.64 11.75 -14.59
C VAL A 448 0.65 10.90 -13.80
N VAL A 449 1.14 10.21 -12.78
CA VAL A 449 0.32 9.40 -11.87
C VAL A 449 0.19 10.05 -10.49
N ARG A 450 1.11 10.96 -10.14
CA ARG A 450 1.09 11.70 -8.88
C ARG A 450 1.69 13.08 -9.02
N GLU A 451 1.15 14.01 -8.24
CA GLU A 451 1.69 15.36 -8.08
C GLU A 451 1.72 15.76 -6.59
N PHE A 452 2.68 16.61 -6.24
CA PHE A 452 2.91 17.06 -4.88
C PHE A 452 3.25 18.56 -4.86
N GLU A 453 2.82 19.23 -3.79
CA GLU A 453 3.11 20.63 -3.52
C GLU A 453 3.77 20.78 -2.16
N TRP A 454 4.72 21.70 -2.09
CA TRP A 454 5.66 21.82 -0.98
C TRP A 454 5.77 23.25 -0.49
N GLN A 455 5.93 23.40 0.82
CA GLN A 455 6.34 24.64 1.46
C GLN A 455 7.46 24.34 2.45
N ALA A 456 8.64 24.91 2.22
CA ALA A 456 9.84 24.66 3.04
C ALA A 456 10.10 23.15 3.27
N HIS A 457 10.07 22.36 2.18
CA HIS A 457 10.26 20.91 2.19
C HIS A 457 9.20 20.09 2.96
N MET A 458 8.08 20.71 3.34
CA MET A 458 6.92 20.03 3.94
C MET A 458 5.78 19.90 2.94
N LEU A 459 5.17 18.70 2.88
CA LEU A 459 4.07 18.40 1.96
C LEU A 459 2.82 19.19 2.36
N VAL A 460 2.39 20.13 1.50
CA VAL A 460 1.17 20.93 1.72
C VAL A 460 0.02 20.47 0.85
N ALA A 461 0.28 19.81 -0.28
CA ALA A 461 -0.77 19.15 -1.04
C ALA A 461 -0.24 17.95 -1.84
N HIS A 462 -1.11 17.01 -2.14
CA HIS A 462 -0.84 15.94 -3.10
C HIS A 462 -2.12 15.57 -3.84
N ARG A 463 -1.95 15.09 -5.07
CA ARG A 463 -3.07 14.64 -5.90
C ARG A 463 -2.72 13.49 -6.82
N VAL A 464 -3.76 12.72 -7.15
CA VAL A 464 -3.78 11.72 -8.22
C VAL A 464 -4.58 12.33 -9.37
N PRO A 465 -4.03 12.46 -10.59
CA PRO A 465 -4.78 13.01 -11.72
C PRO A 465 -6.10 12.25 -11.94
N GLY A 466 -7.22 12.99 -11.94
CA GLY A 466 -8.58 12.41 -12.04
C GLY A 466 -9.10 11.73 -10.76
N GLY A 467 -8.36 11.82 -9.65
CA GLY A 467 -8.70 11.19 -8.37
C GLY A 467 -8.59 12.13 -7.18
N LEU A 468 -8.03 11.63 -6.08
CA LEU A 468 -7.88 12.36 -4.81
C LEU A 468 -7.06 13.64 -4.98
N GLU A 469 -7.50 14.72 -4.35
CA GLU A 469 -6.69 15.92 -4.06
C GLU A 469 -6.87 16.28 -2.59
N ALA A 470 -5.76 16.43 -1.87
CA ALA A 470 -5.75 16.76 -0.46
C ALA A 470 -4.72 17.85 -0.12
N HIS A 471 -5.12 18.75 0.76
CA HIS A 471 -4.37 19.91 1.26
C HIS A 471 -4.18 19.81 2.78
N TYR A 472 -3.04 20.29 3.28
CA TYR A 472 -2.66 20.24 4.69
C TYR A 472 -2.17 21.60 5.17
N SER A 473 -2.60 21.97 6.37
CA SER A 473 -2.08 23.12 7.11
C SER A 473 -1.27 22.65 8.31
N TRP A 474 -0.18 23.36 8.58
CA TRP A 474 0.82 23.02 9.59
C TRP A 474 0.89 24.11 10.66
N ASP A 475 1.19 23.73 11.89
CA ASP A 475 1.59 24.70 12.93
C ASP A 475 2.95 25.34 12.60
N ARG A 476 3.84 24.56 11.97
CA ARG A 476 5.17 24.93 11.49
C ARG A 476 5.57 24.04 10.31
N HIS A 477 6.20 24.63 9.30
CA HIS A 477 6.78 23.88 8.19
C HIS A 477 8.21 23.41 8.53
N ALA A 478 8.31 22.33 9.31
CA ALA A 478 9.57 21.66 9.66
C ALA A 478 9.28 20.19 10.04
N PRO A 479 10.28 19.28 10.08
CA PRO A 479 10.06 17.87 10.43
C PRO A 479 9.44 17.64 11.82
N ASP A 480 9.64 18.55 12.77
CA ASP A 480 9.01 18.52 14.09
C ASP A 480 7.61 19.16 14.13
N GLY A 481 7.17 19.75 13.01
CA GLY A 481 5.85 20.35 12.83
C GLY A 481 4.74 19.32 12.72
N ARG A 482 3.53 19.74 13.07
CA ARG A 482 2.32 18.92 13.13
C ARG A 482 1.23 19.47 12.21
N VAL A 483 0.50 18.57 11.59
CA VAL A 483 -0.67 18.92 10.78
C VAL A 483 -1.78 19.42 11.71
N ILE A 484 -2.27 20.64 11.50
CA ILE A 484 -3.39 21.23 12.27
C ILE A 484 -4.70 21.21 11.48
N GLY A 485 -4.64 21.01 10.16
CA GLY A 485 -5.81 20.90 9.30
C GLY A 485 -5.55 20.07 8.06
N GLN A 486 -6.61 19.41 7.60
CA GLN A 486 -6.66 18.64 6.36
C GLN A 486 -7.95 19.00 5.62
N GLN A 487 -7.85 19.14 4.30
CA GLN A 487 -8.99 19.35 3.42
C GLN A 487 -8.84 18.52 2.15
N GLU A 488 -9.89 17.79 1.77
CA GLU A 488 -9.96 17.02 0.52
C GLU A 488 -10.99 17.65 -0.42
N ALA A 489 -10.74 17.57 -1.74
CA ALA A 489 -11.62 18.18 -2.75
C ALA A 489 -13.08 17.67 -2.72
N GLY A 490 -13.33 16.51 -2.10
CA GLY A 490 -14.67 15.96 -1.83
C GLY A 490 -15.37 16.52 -0.57
N GLY A 491 -14.82 17.56 0.08
CA GLY A 491 -15.44 18.22 1.23
C GLY A 491 -15.12 17.61 2.60
N LEU A 492 -14.30 16.56 2.64
CA LEU A 492 -13.81 15.97 3.89
C LEU A 492 -12.76 16.90 4.49
N ALA A 493 -13.07 17.49 5.64
CA ALA A 493 -12.16 18.37 6.37
C ALA A 493 -12.00 17.91 7.81
N ARG A 494 -10.77 18.02 8.33
CA ARG A 494 -10.43 17.70 9.72
C ARG A 494 -9.55 18.77 10.31
N THR A 495 -9.75 19.07 11.59
CA THR A 495 -8.84 19.89 12.39
C THR A 495 -8.29 19.08 13.55
N TYR A 496 -7.03 19.35 13.91
CA TYR A 496 -6.29 18.60 14.92
C TYR A 496 -5.86 19.54 16.03
N ALA A 497 -6.23 19.24 17.27
CA ALA A 497 -5.79 19.94 18.46
C ALA A 497 -4.99 18.99 19.35
N TYR A 498 -3.70 19.30 19.54
CA TYR A 498 -2.76 18.48 20.29
C TYR A 498 -2.72 18.90 21.75
N HIS A 499 -3.01 17.97 22.66
CA HIS A 499 -2.88 18.11 24.10
C HIS A 499 -1.80 17.16 24.63
N PRO A 500 -1.30 17.34 25.87
CA PRO A 500 -0.25 16.47 26.43
C PRO A 500 -0.62 14.99 26.54
N ASP A 501 -1.89 14.70 26.79
CA ASP A 501 -2.44 13.37 27.07
C ASP A 501 -3.40 12.87 25.98
N HIS A 502 -3.74 13.71 24.99
CA HIS A 502 -4.59 13.30 23.88
C HIS A 502 -4.48 14.23 22.66
N THR A 503 -4.90 13.74 21.50
CA THR A 503 -5.19 14.57 20.33
C THR A 503 -6.69 14.56 20.07
N ARG A 504 -7.28 15.75 19.98
CA ARG A 504 -8.67 15.93 19.59
C ARG A 504 -8.74 16.17 18.08
N VAL A 505 -9.56 15.38 17.40
CA VAL A 505 -9.80 15.48 15.96
C VAL A 505 -11.26 15.89 15.76
N THR A 506 -11.47 17.00 15.06
CA THR A 506 -12.82 17.49 14.73
C THR A 506 -13.04 17.40 13.24
N ASP A 507 -14.09 16.71 12.81
CA ASP A 507 -14.45 16.61 11.40
C ASP A 507 -15.26 17.80 10.88
N SER A 508 -15.63 17.78 9.60
CA SER A 508 -16.39 18.84 8.94
C SER A 508 -17.81 19.04 9.48
N LEU A 509 -18.35 18.05 10.22
CA LEU A 509 -19.66 18.12 10.87
C LEU A 509 -19.57 18.57 12.34
N GLY A 510 -18.37 18.87 12.84
CA GLY A 510 -18.12 19.28 14.22
C GLY A 510 -18.13 18.11 15.21
N ARG A 511 -18.11 16.87 14.73
CA ARG A 511 -18.00 15.68 15.59
C ARG A 511 -16.56 15.56 16.09
N GLU A 512 -16.39 15.25 17.37
CA GLU A 512 -15.08 15.17 18.02
C GLU A 512 -14.70 13.74 18.35
N GLU A 513 -13.50 13.32 17.94
CA GLU A 513 -12.84 12.13 18.45
C GLU A 513 -11.63 12.52 19.30
N ARG A 514 -11.26 11.66 20.26
CA ARG A 514 -10.06 11.84 21.09
C ARG A 514 -9.20 10.59 21.09
N TYR A 515 -7.93 10.77 20.73
CA TYR A 515 -6.91 9.74 20.78
C TYR A 515 -6.07 9.99 22.02
N HIS A 516 -6.15 9.11 23.02
CA HIS A 516 -5.51 9.28 24.32
C HIS A 516 -4.15 8.61 24.37
N PHE A 517 -3.19 9.27 25.01
CA PHE A 517 -1.79 8.87 25.04
C PHE A 517 -1.20 8.95 26.45
N VAL A 518 -0.19 8.11 26.71
CA VAL A 518 0.66 8.20 27.90
C VAL A 518 2.13 8.15 27.49
N GLY A 519 3.01 8.63 28.37
CA GLY A 519 4.45 8.67 28.12
C GLY A 519 4.86 9.78 27.15
N ALA A 520 6.14 9.77 26.76
CA ALA A 520 6.73 10.72 25.83
C ALA A 520 7.91 10.07 25.07
N GLY A 521 8.31 10.67 23.95
CA GLY A 521 9.42 10.18 23.12
C GLY A 521 9.24 8.71 22.72
N PRO A 522 10.23 7.83 22.91
CA PRO A 522 10.11 6.42 22.56
C PRO A 522 9.13 5.65 23.46
N GLY A 523 8.83 6.20 24.65
CA GLY A 523 7.88 5.66 25.62
C GLY A 523 6.41 5.98 25.33
N GLN A 524 6.11 6.80 24.32
CA GLN A 524 4.75 7.27 24.06
C GLN A 524 3.84 6.15 23.52
N ARG A 525 2.61 6.00 24.04
CA ARG A 525 1.68 4.92 23.67
C ARG A 525 0.24 5.40 23.52
N TRP A 526 -0.50 4.82 22.57
CA TRP A 526 -1.94 5.04 22.34
C TRP A 526 -2.79 4.16 23.25
N THR A 527 -3.37 4.75 24.29
CA THR A 527 -4.02 3.99 25.37
C THR A 527 -5.53 3.91 25.22
N ALA A 528 -6.14 4.86 24.50
CA ALA A 528 -7.56 4.78 24.21
C ALA A 528 -8.00 5.61 23.01
N HIS A 529 -9.14 5.26 22.46
CA HIS A 529 -9.87 6.04 21.46
C HIS A 529 -11.28 6.31 21.95
N THR A 530 -11.61 7.58 22.15
CA THR A 530 -12.99 8.01 22.37
C THR A 530 -13.55 8.49 21.05
N ARG A 531 -14.59 7.82 20.56
CA ARG A 531 -15.29 8.17 19.34
C ARG A 531 -16.28 9.32 19.61
N ALA A 532 -16.83 9.88 18.54
CA ALA A 532 -17.78 10.99 18.62
C ALA A 532 -19.09 10.66 19.35
N ASP A 533 -19.48 9.37 19.38
CA ASP A 533 -20.64 8.88 20.14
C ASP A 533 -20.33 8.70 21.65
N GLY A 534 -19.10 9.00 22.08
CA GLY A 534 -18.63 8.81 23.45
C GLY A 534 -18.15 7.40 23.77
N SER A 535 -18.32 6.44 22.85
CA SER A 535 -17.80 5.07 23.03
C SER A 535 -16.28 5.10 23.12
N ARG A 536 -15.73 4.28 24.03
CA ARG A 536 -14.31 4.26 24.35
C ARG A 536 -13.74 2.86 24.14
N ILE A 537 -12.65 2.78 23.40
CA ILE A 537 -11.84 1.57 23.26
C ILE A 537 -10.54 1.82 24.01
N GLU A 538 -10.07 0.84 24.76
CA GLU A 538 -8.82 0.92 25.54
C GLU A 538 -7.80 -0.13 25.07
N PHE A 539 -6.53 0.20 25.19
CA PHE A 539 -5.42 -0.65 24.78
C PHE A 539 -4.43 -0.82 25.94
N ARG A 540 -3.97 -2.05 26.15
CA ARG A 540 -2.95 -2.38 27.16
C ARG A 540 -1.69 -2.89 26.50
N TYR A 541 -0.55 -2.56 27.11
CA TYR A 541 0.78 -2.86 26.60
C TYR A 541 1.61 -3.57 27.66
N ASP A 542 2.53 -4.42 27.21
CA ASP A 542 3.57 -4.97 28.08
C ASP A 542 4.72 -3.97 28.28
N ARG A 543 5.71 -4.37 29.09
CA ARG A 543 6.90 -3.56 29.38
C ARG A 543 7.76 -3.24 28.16
N ALA A 544 7.65 -4.00 27.05
CA ALA A 544 8.35 -3.71 25.80
C ALA A 544 7.49 -2.80 24.87
N GLY A 545 6.31 -2.38 25.35
CA GLY A 545 5.40 -1.52 24.63
C GLY A 545 4.64 -2.25 23.51
N ARG A 546 4.52 -3.57 23.58
CA ARG A 546 3.73 -4.39 22.65
C ARG A 546 2.31 -4.54 23.18
N GLN A 547 1.31 -4.41 22.31
CA GLN A 547 -0.09 -4.54 22.73
C GLN A 547 -0.40 -5.97 23.19
N ILE A 548 -1.00 -6.10 24.37
CA ILE A 548 -1.37 -7.36 25.02
C ILE A 548 -2.87 -7.49 25.27
N ALA A 549 -3.63 -6.40 25.28
CA ALA A 549 -5.08 -6.47 25.39
C ALA A 549 -5.78 -5.27 24.75
N SER A 550 -7.06 -5.45 24.42
CA SER A 550 -7.98 -4.39 24.06
C SER A 550 -9.31 -4.56 24.77
N VAL A 551 -9.85 -3.47 25.29
CA VAL A 551 -11.18 -3.43 25.92
C VAL A 551 -12.12 -2.66 25.01
N ASP A 552 -13.21 -3.30 24.62
CA ASP A 552 -14.23 -2.66 23.78
C ASP A 552 -15.15 -1.72 24.58
N PRO A 553 -16.04 -0.96 23.91
CA PRO A 553 -16.93 -0.01 24.61
C PRO A 553 -17.92 -0.65 25.59
N LEU A 554 -18.13 -1.97 25.54
CA LEU A 554 -18.98 -2.71 26.46
C LEU A 554 -18.19 -3.25 27.66
N GLY A 555 -16.91 -2.89 27.80
CA GLY A 555 -16.03 -3.37 28.87
C GLY A 555 -15.53 -4.80 28.64
N ARG A 556 -15.73 -5.35 27.44
CA ARG A 556 -15.34 -6.72 27.11
C ARG A 556 -13.89 -6.74 26.66
N GLU A 557 -13.10 -7.64 27.24
CA GLU A 557 -11.66 -7.70 27.03
C GLU A 557 -11.26 -8.81 26.06
N SER A 558 -10.34 -8.50 25.15
CA SER A 558 -9.61 -9.47 24.33
C SER A 558 -8.13 -9.42 24.67
N GLU A 559 -7.51 -10.58 24.89
CA GLU A 559 -6.11 -10.71 25.32
C GLU A 559 -5.26 -11.43 24.27
N LEU A 560 -4.01 -10.98 24.11
CA LEU A 560 -2.99 -11.56 23.25
C LEU A 560 -1.86 -12.13 24.10
N GLU A 561 -1.65 -13.44 24.00
CA GLU A 561 -0.51 -14.11 24.63
C GLU A 561 0.66 -14.17 23.64
N ARG A 562 1.88 -13.94 24.15
CA ARG A 562 3.12 -13.97 23.37
C ARG A 562 4.16 -14.88 23.99
N ASP A 563 5.01 -15.49 23.17
CA ASP A 563 6.19 -16.21 23.63
C ASP A 563 7.36 -15.26 23.98
N GLU A 564 8.47 -15.84 24.44
CA GLU A 564 9.71 -15.09 24.75
C GLU A 564 10.31 -14.39 23.52
N ALA A 565 10.04 -14.90 22.31
CA ALA A 565 10.43 -14.27 21.05
C ALA A 565 9.46 -13.15 20.61
N GLY A 566 8.42 -12.85 21.40
CA GLY A 566 7.43 -11.82 21.13
C GLY A 566 6.35 -12.19 20.11
N GLN A 567 6.35 -13.43 19.64
CA GLN A 567 5.37 -13.91 18.67
C GLN A 567 4.04 -14.21 19.37
N ILE A 568 2.92 -13.91 18.71
CA ILE A 568 1.59 -14.24 19.25
C ILE A 568 1.43 -15.76 19.24
N ILE A 569 1.08 -16.33 20.39
CA ILE A 569 0.83 -17.77 20.60
C ILE A 569 -0.62 -18.07 20.97
N ALA A 570 -1.38 -17.09 21.46
CA ALA A 570 -2.82 -17.24 21.64
C ALA A 570 -3.57 -15.91 21.59
N LEU A 571 -4.86 -16.01 21.28
CA LEU A 571 -5.84 -14.95 21.38
C LEU A 571 -7.00 -15.46 22.23
N SER A 572 -7.39 -14.69 23.25
CA SER A 572 -8.58 -14.93 24.07
C SER A 572 -9.63 -13.88 23.74
N ALA A 573 -10.82 -14.30 23.31
CA ALA A 573 -11.96 -13.43 23.08
C ALA A 573 -12.77 -13.18 24.36
N PRO A 574 -13.62 -12.14 24.39
CA PRO A 574 -14.37 -11.81 25.59
C PRO A 574 -15.45 -12.81 25.98
N ASP A 575 -15.84 -13.70 25.07
CA ASP A 575 -16.76 -14.81 25.35
C ASP A 575 -16.07 -16.01 26.02
N GLY A 576 -14.76 -15.91 26.29
CA GLY A 576 -13.93 -16.98 26.84
C GLY A 576 -13.36 -17.94 25.80
N SER A 577 -13.65 -17.75 24.51
CA SER A 577 -13.05 -18.54 23.43
C SER A 577 -11.55 -18.24 23.35
N ARG A 578 -10.72 -19.29 23.30
CA ARG A 578 -9.26 -19.18 23.14
C ARG A 578 -8.78 -19.91 21.90
N TRP A 579 -8.06 -19.21 21.04
CA TRP A 579 -7.37 -19.78 19.88
C TRP A 579 -5.87 -19.78 20.14
N ALA A 580 -5.25 -20.96 20.10
CA ALA A 580 -3.80 -21.09 20.16
C ALA A 580 -3.22 -21.20 18.74
N ILE A 581 -2.12 -20.51 18.49
CA ILE A 581 -1.36 -20.62 17.25
C ILE A 581 -0.25 -21.64 17.49
N ALA A 582 -0.38 -22.81 16.86
CA ALA A 582 0.72 -23.76 16.74
C ALA A 582 1.51 -23.44 15.47
N ARG A 583 2.84 -23.33 15.59
CA ARG A 583 3.76 -23.20 14.46
C ARG A 583 4.61 -24.47 14.45
N ASP A 584 4.49 -25.25 13.39
CA ASP A 584 5.28 -26.47 13.14
C ASP A 584 6.60 -26.15 12.42
#